data_AF-A0A525CFG8-F1
#
_entry.id   AF-A0A525CFG8-F1
#
_cell.length_a   1.000
_cell.length_b   1.000
_cell.length_c   1.000
_cell.angle_alpha   90.00
_cell.angle_beta   90.00
_cell.angle_gamma   90.00
#
_symmetry.space_group_name_H-M   'P 1'
#
loop_
_entity.id
_entity.type
_entity.pdbx_description
1 polymer ?
#
loop_
_entity_poly.entity_id
_entity_poly.type
_entity_poly.pdbx_seq_one_letter_code
_entity_poly.pdbx_strand_id
1 'polypeptide(L)'
;MLKWIAKQVGVGSTAQQMAEIKEFIEQLRTIGIMEMGTIADLVVEFRILFEKKTIHVSDPVNYITKKPAILTRLEDFVNDLAKGDDYLKATAVKVWFFTLIAAHAIGNGKEVYDFRRLGKDMWKEVARGFSEESGAEGYPKGFAPDE
;
A
#
# COMPACT_ATOMS: atom_id res chain seq x y z
N MET A 1 10.30 -26.26 14.27
CA MET A 1 11.22 -25.21 14.76
C MET A 1 11.35 -24.04 13.77
N LEU A 2 11.47 -24.27 12.46
CA LEU A 2 11.53 -23.22 11.43
C LEU A 2 10.30 -22.29 11.32
N LYS A 3 9.10 -22.77 11.67
CA LYS A 3 7.87 -21.93 11.70
C LYS A 3 7.84 -20.87 12.81
N TRP A 4 8.66 -21.03 13.86
CA TRP A 4 8.67 -20.10 14.99
C TRP A 4 9.49 -18.83 14.69
N ILE A 5 10.58 -18.96 13.92
CA ILE A 5 11.39 -17.81 13.46
C ILE A 5 10.61 -16.97 12.44
N ALA A 6 9.78 -17.60 11.60
CA ALA A 6 8.87 -16.89 10.69
C ALA A 6 7.82 -16.02 11.43
N LYS A 7 7.58 -16.28 12.73
CA LYS A 7 6.65 -15.53 13.57
C LYS A 7 7.31 -14.32 14.28
N GLN A 8 8.64 -14.19 14.23
CA GLN A 8 9.39 -13.12 14.88
C GLN A 8 9.72 -11.92 13.98
N VAL A 9 9.43 -12.00 12.70
CA VAL A 9 9.45 -10.87 11.76
C VAL A 9 8.00 -10.59 11.42
N GLY A 10 7.45 -9.47 11.95
CA GLY A 10 6.03 -9.10 11.93
C GLY A 10 5.44 -8.94 10.53
N VAL A 11 5.30 -10.05 9.83
CA VAL A 11 4.67 -10.18 8.52
C VAL A 11 3.64 -11.28 8.72
N GLY A 12 2.36 -10.92 8.71
CA GLY A 12 1.26 -11.89 8.75
C GLY A 12 1.48 -12.99 7.71
N SER A 13 0.80 -14.13 7.88
CA SER A 13 0.91 -15.19 6.86
C SER A 13 0.52 -14.65 5.49
N THR A 14 1.11 -15.16 4.41
CA THR A 14 0.84 -14.67 3.05
C THR A 14 -0.68 -14.63 2.74
N ALA A 15 -1.40 -15.68 3.14
CA ALA A 15 -2.85 -15.75 3.00
C ALA A 15 -3.60 -14.65 3.78
N GLN A 16 -3.13 -14.31 4.99
CA GLN A 16 -3.68 -13.22 5.79
C GLN A 16 -3.44 -11.87 5.11
N GLN A 17 -2.24 -11.60 4.62
CA GLN A 17 -1.94 -10.36 3.91
C GLN A 17 -2.80 -10.18 2.64
N MET A 18 -3.02 -11.27 1.90
CA MET A 18 -3.94 -11.24 0.76
C MET A 18 -5.38 -10.95 1.18
N ALA A 19 -5.84 -11.51 2.29
CA ALA A 19 -7.17 -11.25 2.83
C ALA A 19 -7.32 -9.78 3.24
N GLU A 20 -6.32 -9.22 3.93
CA GLU A 20 -6.30 -7.82 4.35
C GLU A 20 -6.32 -6.85 3.16
N ILE A 21 -5.55 -7.13 2.09
CA ILE A 21 -5.59 -6.30 0.88
C ILE A 21 -6.97 -6.39 0.22
N LYS A 22 -7.55 -7.59 0.11
CA LYS A 22 -8.90 -7.76 -0.47
C LYS A 22 -9.96 -7.00 0.31
N GLU A 23 -9.95 -7.13 1.63
CA GLU A 23 -10.87 -6.40 2.51
C GLU A 23 -10.71 -4.89 2.33
N PHE A 24 -9.47 -4.41 2.24
CA PHE A 24 -9.21 -3.00 2.01
C PHE A 24 -9.72 -2.52 0.64
N ILE A 25 -9.57 -3.32 -0.43
CA ILE A 25 -10.16 -3.01 -1.74
C ILE A 25 -11.68 -2.89 -1.64
N GLU A 26 -12.35 -3.80 -0.93
CA GLU A 26 -13.80 -3.69 -0.73
C GLU A 26 -14.16 -2.43 0.06
N GLN A 27 -13.37 -2.05 1.06
CA GLN A 27 -13.56 -0.77 1.77
C GLN A 27 -13.46 0.41 0.80
N LEU A 28 -12.40 0.50 -0.01
CA LEU A 28 -12.23 1.56 -1.02
C LEU A 28 -13.41 1.65 -1.99
N ARG A 29 -14.02 0.52 -2.38
CA ARG A 29 -15.19 0.50 -3.27
C ARG A 29 -16.40 1.20 -2.67
N THR A 30 -16.58 1.09 -1.36
CA THR A 30 -17.73 1.68 -0.64
C THR A 30 -17.58 3.19 -0.40
N ILE A 31 -16.37 3.73 -0.52
CA ILE A 31 -16.09 5.16 -0.32
C ILE A 31 -16.65 5.98 -1.48
N GLY A 32 -17.36 7.07 -1.15
CA GLY A 32 -17.94 7.99 -2.11
C GLY A 32 -16.89 8.75 -2.92
N ILE A 33 -17.25 9.20 -4.13
CA ILE A 33 -16.30 9.81 -5.08
C ILE A 33 -15.56 11.03 -4.52
N MET A 34 -16.24 11.90 -3.75
CA MET A 34 -15.63 13.09 -3.15
C MET A 34 -14.59 12.72 -2.09
N GLU A 35 -14.91 11.76 -1.24
CA GLU A 35 -14.00 11.28 -0.19
C GLU A 35 -12.82 10.51 -0.79
N MET A 36 -13.06 9.73 -1.86
CA MET A 36 -12.00 9.08 -2.63
C MET A 36 -11.07 10.11 -3.27
N GLY A 37 -11.59 11.25 -3.73
CA GLY A 37 -10.78 12.38 -4.21
C GLY A 37 -9.80 12.87 -3.15
N THR A 38 -10.30 13.14 -1.93
CA THR A 38 -9.44 13.54 -0.81
C THR A 38 -8.41 12.47 -0.46
N ILE A 39 -8.78 11.19 -0.48
CA ILE A 39 -7.83 10.09 -0.25
C ILE A 39 -6.75 10.05 -1.33
N ALA A 40 -7.12 10.22 -2.60
CA ALA A 40 -6.19 10.22 -3.71
C ALA A 40 -5.17 11.38 -3.61
N ASP A 41 -5.61 12.58 -3.24
CA ASP A 41 -4.74 13.72 -2.99
C ASP A 41 -3.77 13.44 -1.82
N LEU A 42 -4.29 12.88 -0.72
CA LEU A 42 -3.46 12.49 0.43
C LEU A 42 -2.47 11.39 0.08
N VAL A 43 -2.83 10.44 -0.78
CA VAL A 43 -1.91 9.40 -1.27
C VAL A 43 -0.72 10.04 -1.98
N VAL A 44 -0.95 11.06 -2.82
CA VAL A 44 0.13 11.81 -3.49
C VAL A 44 0.95 12.61 -2.48
N GLU A 45 0.30 13.28 -1.52
CA GLU A 45 1.01 14.02 -0.46
C GLU A 45 1.93 13.11 0.36
N PHE A 46 1.43 11.94 0.77
CA PHE A 46 2.23 10.96 1.51
C PHE A 46 3.35 10.36 0.68
N ARG A 47 3.18 10.20 -0.63
CA ARG A 47 4.30 9.82 -1.54
C ARG A 47 5.42 10.83 -1.40
N ILE A 48 5.12 12.13 -1.55
CA ILE A 48 6.11 13.20 -1.43
C ILE A 48 6.79 13.18 -0.05
N LEU A 49 6.01 12.99 1.02
CA LEU A 49 6.53 12.90 2.38
C LEU A 49 7.46 11.70 2.58
N PHE A 50 7.09 10.53 2.07
CA PHE A 50 7.88 9.31 2.17
C PHE A 50 9.17 9.41 1.38
N GLU A 51 9.13 9.92 0.15
CA GLU A 51 10.33 10.13 -0.67
C GLU A 51 11.29 11.12 0.00
N LYS A 52 10.78 12.23 0.56
CA LYS A 52 11.58 13.19 1.37
C LYS A 52 12.23 12.53 2.59
N LYS A 53 11.59 11.51 3.18
CA LYS A 53 12.12 10.71 4.30
C LYS A 53 12.94 9.51 3.85
N THR A 54 13.34 9.43 2.58
CA THR A 54 14.11 8.30 2.00
C THR A 54 13.38 6.95 2.05
N ILE A 55 12.04 7.00 2.06
CA ILE A 55 11.16 5.84 1.92
C ILE A 55 10.68 5.83 0.46
N HIS A 56 11.36 5.06 -0.39
CA HIS A 56 11.16 5.07 -1.84
C HIS A 56 9.96 4.23 -2.27
N VAL A 57 8.76 4.74 -2.01
CA VAL A 57 7.50 4.07 -2.35
C VAL A 57 7.17 4.12 -3.83
N SER A 58 7.80 5.02 -4.60
CA SER A 58 7.62 5.10 -6.07
C SER A 58 8.25 3.91 -6.82
N ASP A 59 9.28 3.29 -6.25
CA ASP A 59 9.92 2.07 -6.76
C ASP A 59 9.86 0.96 -5.69
N PRO A 60 8.65 0.46 -5.38
CA PRO A 60 8.39 -0.27 -4.17
C PRO A 60 9.10 -1.64 -4.14
N VAL A 61 9.24 -2.32 -5.29
CA VAL A 61 9.92 -3.62 -5.38
C VAL A 61 11.40 -3.48 -5.02
N ASN A 62 12.10 -2.52 -5.63
CA ASN A 62 13.51 -2.31 -5.35
C ASN A 62 13.77 -1.83 -3.92
N TYR A 63 12.90 -0.95 -3.40
CA TYR A 63 13.03 -0.43 -2.05
C TYR A 63 12.82 -1.52 -0.99
N ILE A 64 11.74 -2.29 -1.11
CA ILE A 64 11.34 -3.24 -0.07
C ILE A 64 12.30 -4.44 0.02
N THR A 65 12.91 -4.85 -1.10
CA THR A 65 13.99 -5.85 -1.10
C THR A 65 15.21 -5.38 -0.30
N LYS A 66 15.51 -4.07 -0.32
CA LYS A 66 16.65 -3.49 0.42
C LYS A 66 16.32 -3.17 1.88
N LYS A 67 15.06 -2.82 2.17
CA LYS A 67 14.62 -2.29 3.48
C LYS A 67 13.31 -2.95 3.97
N PRO A 68 13.25 -4.28 4.16
CA PRO A 68 12.00 -4.96 4.53
C PRO A 68 11.42 -4.52 5.88
N ALA A 69 12.27 -4.08 6.82
CA ALA A 69 11.86 -3.60 8.14
C ALA A 69 10.97 -2.35 8.12
N ILE A 70 10.82 -1.69 6.97
CA ILE A 70 9.90 -0.56 6.83
C ILE A 70 8.44 -0.98 7.01
N LEU A 71 8.08 -2.23 6.69
CA LEU A 71 6.69 -2.71 6.80
C LEU A 71 6.17 -2.57 8.23
N THR A 72 6.93 -3.04 9.22
CA THR A 72 6.55 -2.93 10.63
C THR A 72 6.42 -1.47 11.07
N ARG A 73 7.35 -0.60 10.65
CA ARG A 73 7.29 0.83 10.99
C ARG A 73 6.09 1.53 10.37
N LEU A 74 5.72 1.14 9.15
CA LEU A 74 4.61 1.73 8.43
C LEU A 74 3.27 1.21 8.96
N GLU A 75 3.22 -0.05 9.39
CA GLU A 75 2.08 -0.63 10.11
C GLU A 75 1.81 0.13 11.42
N ASP A 76 2.84 0.36 12.24
CA ASP A 76 2.73 1.17 13.45
C ASP A 76 2.22 2.58 13.13
N PHE A 77 2.73 3.20 12.06
CA PHE A 77 2.31 4.53 11.63
C PHE A 77 0.85 4.57 11.18
N VAL A 78 0.37 3.56 10.45
CA VAL A 78 -1.06 3.42 10.09
C VAL A 78 -1.91 3.30 11.34
N ASN A 79 -1.50 2.45 12.29
CA ASN A 79 -2.24 2.22 13.53
C ASN A 79 -2.33 3.47 14.40
N ASP A 80 -1.27 4.27 14.45
CA ASP A 80 -1.26 5.52 15.21
C ASP A 80 -2.11 6.60 14.56
N LEU A 81 -2.13 6.70 13.23
CA LEU A 81 -3.05 7.59 12.50
C LEU A 81 -4.52 7.17 12.72
N ALA A 82 -4.81 5.87 12.70
CA ALA A 82 -6.15 5.35 12.90
C ALA A 82 -6.71 5.63 14.31
N LYS A 83 -5.85 5.77 15.33
CA LYS A 83 -6.24 6.17 16.70
C LYS A 83 -6.53 7.66 16.82
N GLY A 84 -6.00 8.48 15.92
CA GLY A 84 -6.05 9.95 16.00
C GLY A 84 -7.25 10.58 15.30
N ASP A 85 -8.31 9.83 15.02
CA ASP A 85 -9.50 10.23 14.24
C ASP A 85 -9.21 10.72 12.80
N ASP A 86 -7.99 10.53 12.28
CA ASP A 86 -7.63 10.91 10.91
C ASP A 86 -7.76 9.72 9.95
N TYR A 87 -8.99 9.23 9.80
CA TYR A 87 -9.32 8.06 8.97
C TYR A 87 -8.83 8.20 7.52
N LEU A 88 -8.94 9.40 6.95
CA LEU A 88 -8.52 9.65 5.57
C LEU A 88 -7.01 9.52 5.41
N LYS A 89 -6.22 10.11 6.32
CA LYS A 89 -4.76 9.93 6.28
C LYS A 89 -4.35 8.50 6.57
N ALA A 90 -4.99 7.83 7.54
CA ALA A 90 -4.73 6.43 7.80
C ALA A 90 -4.97 5.57 6.54
N THR A 91 -6.08 5.82 5.84
CA THR A 91 -6.43 5.14 4.59
C THR A 91 -5.41 5.41 3.48
N ALA A 92 -5.01 6.67 3.29
CA ALA A 92 -4.00 7.05 2.29
C ALA A 92 -2.63 6.40 2.56
N VAL A 93 -2.19 6.36 3.82
CA VAL A 93 -0.95 5.65 4.19
C VAL A 93 -1.09 4.15 3.99
N LYS A 94 -2.28 3.58 4.28
CA LYS A 94 -2.55 2.15 4.11
C LYS A 94 -2.45 1.70 2.65
N VAL A 95 -2.76 2.56 1.68
CA VAL A 95 -2.50 2.32 0.24
C VAL A 95 -1.01 2.05 -0.01
N TRP A 96 -0.13 2.90 0.54
CA TRP A 96 1.33 2.72 0.40
C TRP A 96 1.84 1.50 1.16
N PHE A 97 1.30 1.21 2.34
CA PHE A 97 1.61 0.01 3.09
C PHE A 97 1.30 -1.27 2.29
N PHE A 98 0.09 -1.39 1.75
CA PHE A 98 -0.27 -2.55 0.94
C PHE A 98 0.46 -2.61 -0.40
N THR A 99 0.85 -1.46 -0.96
CA THR A 99 1.76 -1.41 -2.12
C THR A 99 3.10 -2.07 -1.79
N LEU A 100 3.71 -1.74 -0.64
CA LEU A 100 4.97 -2.33 -0.21
C LEU A 100 4.83 -3.82 0.14
N ILE A 101 3.71 -4.24 0.73
CA ILE A 101 3.41 -5.67 0.96
C ILE A 101 3.36 -6.43 -0.37
N ALA A 102 2.57 -5.93 -1.33
CA ALA A 102 2.44 -6.56 -2.64
C ALA A 102 3.80 -6.61 -3.37
N ALA A 103 4.57 -5.53 -3.30
CA ALA A 103 5.91 -5.48 -3.86
C ALA A 103 6.89 -6.47 -3.20
N HIS A 104 6.79 -6.66 -1.88
CA HIS A 104 7.62 -7.61 -1.14
C HIS A 104 7.33 -9.05 -1.54
N ALA A 105 6.06 -9.40 -1.75
CA ALA A 105 5.68 -10.72 -2.25
C ALA A 105 6.22 -10.97 -3.67
N ILE A 106 6.10 -9.96 -4.55
CA ILE A 106 6.66 -9.98 -5.91
C ILE A 106 8.19 -10.19 -5.88
N GLY A 107 8.91 -9.40 -5.09
CA GLY A 107 10.38 -9.47 -5.00
C GLY A 107 10.91 -10.79 -4.42
N ASN A 108 10.09 -11.50 -3.64
CA ASN A 108 10.44 -12.80 -3.06
C ASN A 108 9.93 -14.01 -3.87
N GLY A 109 9.29 -13.79 -5.02
CA GLY A 109 8.77 -14.87 -5.86
C GLY A 109 7.55 -15.62 -5.30
N LYS A 110 6.94 -15.15 -4.21
CA LYS A 110 5.79 -15.79 -3.56
C LYS A 110 4.50 -15.24 -4.13
N GLU A 111 3.61 -16.11 -4.63
CA GLU A 111 2.24 -15.75 -5.07
C GLU A 111 2.22 -14.45 -5.91
N VAL A 112 3.26 -14.26 -6.74
CA VAL A 112 3.60 -12.99 -7.40
C VAL A 112 2.43 -12.45 -8.21
N TYR A 113 1.74 -13.35 -8.93
CA TYR A 113 0.61 -13.00 -9.76
C TYR A 113 -0.57 -12.48 -8.93
N ASP A 114 -0.86 -13.10 -7.80
CA ASP A 114 -1.98 -12.70 -6.96
C ASP A 114 -1.73 -11.37 -6.26
N PHE A 115 -0.55 -11.16 -5.68
CA PHE A 115 -0.22 -9.88 -5.06
C PHE A 115 -0.13 -8.74 -6.07
N ARG A 116 0.41 -9.00 -7.26
CA ARG A 116 0.44 -7.99 -8.32
C ARG A 116 -0.98 -7.61 -8.75
N ARG A 117 -1.85 -8.60 -8.95
CA ARG A 117 -3.25 -8.36 -9.29
C ARG A 117 -3.96 -7.56 -8.20
N LEU A 118 -3.84 -7.95 -6.93
CA LEU A 118 -4.43 -7.23 -5.81
C LEU A 118 -3.90 -5.79 -5.68
N GLY A 119 -2.59 -5.59 -5.86
CA GLY A 119 -2.00 -4.26 -5.87
C GLY A 119 -2.60 -3.37 -6.97
N LYS A 120 -2.74 -3.90 -8.19
CA LYS A 120 -3.38 -3.18 -9.30
C LYS A 120 -4.87 -2.92 -9.05
N ASP A 121 -5.60 -3.90 -8.55
CA ASP A 121 -7.02 -3.78 -8.21
C ASP A 121 -7.23 -2.66 -7.16
N MET A 122 -6.36 -2.57 -6.15
CA MET A 122 -6.35 -1.47 -5.17
C MET A 122 -6.10 -0.11 -5.83
N TRP A 123 -5.04 0.00 -6.63
CA TRP A 123 -4.72 1.26 -7.32
C TRP A 123 -5.80 1.68 -8.31
N LYS A 124 -6.54 0.74 -8.90
CA LYS A 124 -7.72 1.02 -9.73
C LYS A 124 -8.85 1.68 -8.94
N GLU A 125 -9.09 1.27 -7.69
CA GLU A 125 -10.12 1.93 -6.85
C GLU A 125 -9.67 3.32 -6.40
N VAL A 126 -8.40 3.48 -6.03
CA VAL A 126 -7.82 4.81 -5.71
C VAL A 126 -7.88 5.75 -6.91
N ALA A 127 -7.64 5.23 -8.11
CA ALA A 127 -7.65 5.99 -9.35
C ALA A 127 -8.98 6.67 -9.65
N ARG A 128 -10.10 6.16 -9.10
CA ARG A 128 -11.41 6.81 -9.23
C ARG A 128 -11.43 8.21 -8.60
N GLY A 129 -10.55 8.47 -7.63
CA GLY A 129 -10.42 9.77 -6.97
C GLY A 129 -9.40 10.71 -7.61
N PHE A 130 -8.57 10.25 -8.55
CA PHE A 130 -7.58 11.13 -9.18
C PHE A 130 -8.26 12.20 -10.05
N SER A 131 -7.85 13.44 -9.84
CA SER A 131 -8.02 14.52 -10.80
C SER A 131 -7.11 14.33 -12.02
N GLU A 132 -7.36 15.07 -13.10
CA GLU A 132 -6.46 15.10 -14.26
C GLU A 132 -5.01 15.46 -13.88
N GLU A 133 -4.82 16.29 -12.86
CA GLU A 133 -3.49 16.72 -12.38
C GLU A 133 -2.79 15.67 -11.50
N SER A 134 -3.54 14.93 -10.67
CA SER A 134 -2.98 13.94 -9.73
C SER A 134 -2.75 12.56 -10.36
N GLY A 135 -3.44 12.23 -11.45
CA GLY A 135 -3.37 10.93 -12.11
C GLY A 135 -2.03 10.61 -12.78
N ALA A 136 -1.25 11.62 -13.18
CA ALA A 136 0.02 11.41 -13.91
C ALA A 136 1.20 10.99 -13.01
N GLU A 137 1.12 11.29 -11.70
CA GLU A 137 2.21 11.05 -10.75
C GLU A 137 1.82 10.15 -9.57
N GLY A 138 0.57 9.69 -9.50
CA GLY A 138 0.05 8.94 -8.37
C GLY A 138 0.57 7.50 -8.26
N TYR A 139 0.87 6.85 -9.39
CA TYR A 139 1.13 5.41 -9.42
C TYR A 139 2.58 5.03 -9.08
N PRO A 140 2.79 3.98 -8.27
CA PRO A 140 4.09 3.34 -8.14
C PRO A 140 4.43 2.52 -9.39
N LYS A 141 5.73 2.41 -9.69
CA LYS A 141 6.22 1.59 -10.81
C LYS A 141 5.73 0.14 -10.71
N GLY A 142 5.11 -0.37 -11.78
CA GLY A 142 4.62 -1.75 -11.85
C GLY A 142 3.26 -1.99 -11.20
N PHE A 143 2.59 -0.93 -10.73
CA PHE A 143 1.28 -0.97 -10.07
C PHE A 143 0.23 -0.10 -10.76
N ALA A 144 0.57 0.60 -11.84
CA ALA A 144 -0.42 1.26 -12.67
C ALA A 144 -1.44 0.23 -13.21
N PRO A 145 -2.75 0.55 -13.26
CA PRO A 145 -3.78 -0.38 -13.71
C PRO A 145 -3.56 -0.91 -15.14
N ASP A 146 -2.96 -0.10 -16.02
CA ASP A 146 -2.83 -0.37 -17.46
C ASP A 146 -1.43 -0.84 -17.91
N GLU A 147 -0.46 -0.97 -16.98
CA GLU A 147 0.85 -1.63 -17.22
C GLU A 147 0.75 -3.16 -17.21
#